data_AF-A0AAP4A2Z8-F1
#
_entry.id   AF-A0AAP4A2Z8-F1
#
_cell.length_a   1.000
_cell.length_b   1.000
_cell.length_c   1.000
_cell.angle_alpha   90.00
_cell.angle_beta   90.00
_cell.angle_gamma   90.00
#
_symmetry.space_group_name_H-M   'P 1'
#
loop_
_entity.id
_entity.type
_entity.pdbx_description
1 polymer ?
#
loop_
_entity_poly.entity_id
_entity_poly.type
_entity_poly.pdbx_seq_one_letter_code
_entity_poly.pdbx_strand_id
1 'polypeptide(L)' 'MAMSMPRVRICANACITRLERGEPDVIVILDSYPLAEDDRNLVLAEIYSKRPDLAADPVPEQPKDQV' A
#
# COMPACT_ATOMS: atom_id res chain seq x y z
N MET A 1 0.28 4.80 -16.49
CA MET A 1 -1.14 4.43 -16.67
C MET A 1 -1.59 3.86 -15.34
N ALA A 2 -2.59 4.46 -14.69
CA ALA A 2 -2.97 4.09 -13.33
C ALA A 2 -3.41 2.63 -13.22
N MET A 3 -3.03 1.98 -12.11
CA MET A 3 -3.40 0.61 -11.80
C MET A 3 -4.91 0.51 -11.55
N SER A 4 -5.56 -0.54 -12.05
CA SER A 4 -6.98 -0.78 -11.76
C SER A 4 -7.17 -1.25 -10.31
N MET A 5 -8.31 -0.92 -9.70
CA MET A 5 -8.60 -1.31 -8.31
C MET A 5 -8.47 -2.83 -8.03
N PRO A 6 -8.86 -3.75 -8.93
CA PRO A 6 -8.58 -5.18 -8.72
C PRO A 6 -7.09 -5.50 -8.60
N ARG A 7 -6.24 -4.82 -9.38
CA ARG A 7 -4.78 -5.00 -9.32
C ARG A 7 -4.20 -4.42 -8.03
N VAL A 8 -4.70 -3.28 -7.56
CA VAL A 8 -4.33 -2.71 -6.25
C VAL A 8 -4.59 -3.71 -5.13
N ARG A 9 -5.77 -4.34 -5.12
CA ARG A 9 -6.14 -5.38 -4.13
C ARG A 9 -5.23 -6.61 -4.19
N ILE A 10 -4.85 -7.05 -5.39
CA ILE A 10 -3.91 -8.17 -5.57
C ILE A 10 -2.54 -7.83 -5.00
N CYS A 11 -2.01 -6.65 -5.31
CA CYS A 11 -0.72 -6.19 -4.79
C CYS A 11 -0.73 -6.05 -3.27
N ALA A 12 -1.79 -5.46 -2.70
CA ALA A 12 -1.94 -5.32 -1.25
C ALA A 12 -1.93 -6.69 -0.55
N ASN A 13 -2.72 -7.65 -1.04
CA ASN A 13 -2.74 -9.01 -0.48
C ASN A 13 -1.37 -9.71 -0.62
N ALA A 14 -0.69 -9.53 -1.75
CA ALA A 14 0.65 -10.09 -1.95
C ALA A 14 1.66 -9.52 -0.93
N CYS A 15 1.61 -8.21 -0.66
CA CYS A 15 2.47 -7.58 0.35
C CYS A 15 2.19 -8.13 1.75
N ILE A 16 0.91 -8.25 2.14
CA ILE A 16 0.50 -8.81 3.43
C ILE A 16 0.97 -10.26 3.58
N THR A 17 0.75 -11.11 2.57
CA THR A 17 1.21 -12.51 2.61
C THR A 17 2.72 -12.63 2.75
N ARG A 18 3.49 -11.74 2.11
CA ARG A 18 4.96 -11.71 2.23
C ARG A 18 5.40 -11.30 3.63
N LEU A 19 4.76 -10.29 4.21
CA LEU A 19 4.98 -9.89 5.60
C LEU A 19 4.70 -11.04 6.58
N GLU A 20 3.58 -11.76 6.40
CA GLU A 20 3.21 -12.93 7.22
C GLU A 20 4.19 -14.09 7.09
N ARG A 21 4.97 -14.16 6.01
CA ARG A 21 6.04 -15.14 5.81
C ARG A 21 7.36 -14.74 6.49
N GLY A 22 7.38 -13.62 7.21
CA GLY A 22 8.56 -13.13 7.94
C GLY A 22 9.47 -12.24 7.10
N GLU A 23 8.99 -11.70 5.98
CA GLU A 23 9.68 -10.57 5.32
C GLU A 23 9.63 -9.32 6.22
N PRO A 24 10.62 -8.42 6.11
CA PRO A 24 10.94 -7.48 7.19
C PRO A 24 9.85 -6.43 7.46
N ASP A 25 9.48 -5.63 6.46
CA ASP A 25 8.52 -4.54 6.61
C ASP A 25 7.69 -4.37 5.33
N VAL A 26 6.43 -3.94 5.50
CA VAL A 26 5.50 -3.81 4.39
C VAL A 26 5.92 -2.74 3.37
N ILE A 27 6.60 -1.69 3.81
CA ILE A 27 7.17 -0.65 2.96
C ILE A 27 8.30 -1.21 2.11
N VAL A 28 9.20 -1.99 2.72
CA VAL A 28 10.31 -2.66 2.01
C VAL A 28 9.77 -3.63 0.95
N ILE A 29 8.72 -4.38 1.29
CA ILE A 29 8.06 -5.29 0.35
C ILE A 29 7.41 -4.49 -0.79
N LEU A 30 6.71 -3.40 -0.48
CA LEU A 30 6.04 -2.56 -1.46
C LEU A 30 7.04 -1.90 -2.43
N ASP A 31 8.18 -1.43 -1.92
CA ASP A 31 9.24 -0.81 -2.72
C ASP A 31 9.93 -1.82 -3.67
N SER A 32 9.74 -3.13 -3.46
CA SER A 32 10.21 -4.16 -4.41
C SER A 32 9.39 -4.22 -5.70
N TYR A 33 8.20 -3.60 -5.74
CA TYR A 33 7.36 -3.53 -6.93
C TYR A 33 7.64 -2.23 -7.70
N PRO A 34 7.76 -2.27 -9.04
CA PRO A 34 7.96 -1.08 -9.87
C PRO A 34 6.64 -0.31 -10.05
N LEU A 35 6.13 0.28 -8.98
CA LEU A 35 4.90 1.06 -8.96
C LEU A 35 5.19 2.56 -9.08
N ALA A 36 4.31 3.28 -9.77
CA ALA A 36 4.29 4.74 -9.69
C ALA A 36 3.85 5.19 -8.28
N GLU A 37 4.21 6.40 -7.88
CA GLU A 37 3.89 6.94 -6.54
C GLU A 37 2.39 6.89 -6.22
N ASP A 38 1.53 7.28 -7.17
CA ASP A 38 0.08 7.21 -7.01
C ASP A 38 -0.41 5.78 -6.75
N ASP A 39 0.06 4.81 -7.55
CA ASP A 39 -0.31 3.41 -7.41
C ASP A 39 0.23 2.81 -6.10
N ARG A 40 1.43 3.24 -5.69
CA ARG A 40 2.05 2.87 -4.41
C ARG A 40 1.19 3.35 -3.25
N ASN A 41 0.72 4.59 -3.28
CA ASN A 41 -0.14 5.15 -2.25
C ASN A 41 -1.50 4.43 -2.17
N LEU A 42 -2.08 4.06 -3.32
CA LEU A 42 -3.31 3.27 -3.36
C LEU A 42 -3.13 1.87 -2.76
N VAL A 43 -2.02 1.20 -3.08
CA VAL A 43 -1.70 -0.12 -2.51
C VAL A 43 -1.46 -0.01 -1.00
N LEU A 44 -0.74 1.00 -0.55
CA LEU A 44 -0.48 1.23 0.87
C LEU A 44 -1.78 1.51 1.65
N ALA A 45 -2.68 2.32 1.09
CA ALA A 45 -3.99 2.58 1.68
C ALA A 45 -4.85 1.30 1.79
N GLU A 46 -4.85 0.44 0.76
CA GLU A 46 -5.55 -0.84 0.79
C GLU A 46 -4.93 -1.80 1.83
N ILE A 47 -3.61 -1.81 1.99
CA ILE A 47 -2.91 -2.58 3.03
C ILE A 47 -3.37 -2.12 4.42
N TYR A 48 -3.32 -0.82 4.70
CA TYR A 48 -3.72 -0.28 6.01
C TYR A 48 -5.22 -0.45 6.29
N SER A 49 -6.07 -0.43 5.27
CA SER A 49 -7.48 -0.77 5.43
C SER A 49 -7.70 -2.22 5.88
N LYS A 50 -6.82 -3.17 5.51
CA LYS A 50 -6.90 -4.60 5.90
C LYS A 50 -6.14 -4.92 7.17
N ARG A 51 -5.01 -4.24 7.37
CA ARG A 51 -4.08 -4.40 8.48
C ARG A 51 -3.83 -3.04 9.13
N PRO A 52 -4.82 -2.49 9.87
CA PRO A 52 -4.66 -1.20 10.55
C PRO A 52 -3.53 -1.21 11.57
N ASP A 53 -3.14 -2.39 12.07
CA ASP A 53 -1.99 -2.60 12.94
C ASP A 53 -0.65 -2.20 12.31
N LEU A 54 -0.58 -2.17 10.97
CA LEU A 54 0.63 -1.76 10.23
C LEU A 54 0.65 -0.27 9.91
N ALA A 55 -0.46 0.44 10.12
CA ALA A 55 -0.45 1.88 9.99
C ALA A 55 0.35 2.45 11.17
N ALA A 56 1.56 2.97 10.90
CA ALA A 56 2.18 3.89 11.83
C ALA A 56 1.20 5.06 12.06
N ASP A 57 1.14 5.57 13.30
CA ASP A 57 0.21 6.64 13.71
C ASP A 57 0.01 7.68 12.59
N PRO A 58 -1.25 8.07 12.35
CA PRO A 58 -1.73 8.48 11.04
C PRO A 58 -0.87 9.58 10.43
N VAL A 59 -0.26 9.26 9.28
CA VAL A 59 0.28 10.28 8.37
C VAL A 59 -0.87 11.24 8.04
N PRO A 60 -0.69 12.57 8.18
CA PRO A 60 -1.75 13.54 8.03
C PRO A 60 -2.47 13.35 6.70
N GLU A 61 -3.80 13.40 6.75
CA GLU A 61 -4.70 13.44 5.60
C GLU A 61 -4.08 14.25 4.46
N GLN A 62 -3.81 13.59 3.32
CA GLN A 62 -3.36 14.29 2.12
C GLN A 62 -4.46 15.28 1.73
N PRO A 63 -4.15 16.60 1.62
CA PRO A 63 -5.16 17.59 1.25
C PRO A 63 -5.73 17.24 -0.11
N LYS A 64 -7.05 17.11 -0.16
CA LYS A 64 -7.82 17.03 -1.41
C LYS A 64 -7.85 18.42 -2.05
N ASP A 65 -6.73 18.92 -2.54
CA ASP A 65 -6.73 20.12 -3.37
C ASP A 65 -6.84 19.71 -4.83
N GLN A 66 -8.11 19.54 -5.18
CA GLN A 66 -8.66 19.61 -6.52
C GLN A 66 -8.80 21.08 -6.90
N VAL A 67 -7.95 21.58 -7.82
CA VAL A 67 -8.23 22.76 -8.68
C VAL A 67 -7.60 22.53 -10.05
#